data_AF-A0A934SYB5-F1
#
_entry.id   AF-A0A934SYB5-F1
#
_cell.length_a   1.000
_cell.length_b   1.000
_cell.length_c   1.000
_cell.angle_alpha   90.00
_cell.angle_beta   90.00
_cell.angle_gamma   90.00
#
_symmetry.space_group_name_H-M   'P 1'
#
loop_
_entity.id
_entity.type
_entity.pdbx_description
1 polymer ?
#
loop_
_entity_poly.entity_id
_entity_poly.type
_entity_poly.pdbx_seq_one_letter_code
_entity_poly.pdbx_strand_id
1 'polypeptide(L)'
;MDVSDESPAPDHFNPDNLLDFLIKRLGLKNDAALSRALEVAPPVISKIRHRRMPVGASLLIRMHEVSDLPVAELRRQLGDRRKKFRISPQQGLPKEKADETPSGGSESNGQE
;
A
#
# COMPACT_ATOMS: atom_id res chain seq x y z
N MET A 1 35.57 5.03 -29.16
CA MET A 1 35.13 5.80 -27.98
C MET A 1 33.63 5.62 -27.91
N ASP A 2 33.21 4.44 -27.44
CA ASP A 2 31.80 4.10 -27.31
C ASP A 2 31.26 4.76 -26.06
N VAL A 3 30.48 5.81 -26.30
CA VAL A 3 29.74 6.56 -25.29
C VAL A 3 28.60 5.70 -24.78
N SER A 4 28.82 5.13 -23.59
CA SER A 4 27.86 4.96 -22.50
C SER A 4 26.37 5.00 -22.88
N ASP A 5 25.82 3.86 -23.29
CA ASP A 5 24.39 3.58 -23.12
C ASP A 5 24.17 2.95 -21.73
N GLU A 6 24.42 3.72 -20.68
CA GLU A 6 23.95 3.37 -19.34
C GLU A 6 22.49 3.79 -19.25
N SER A 7 21.64 2.97 -19.88
CA SER A 7 20.19 3.01 -19.70
C SER A 7 19.88 2.97 -18.19
N PRO A 8 19.31 4.01 -17.57
CA PRO A 8 18.98 3.95 -16.15
C PRO A 8 18.02 2.79 -15.93
N ALA A 9 18.42 1.89 -15.02
CA ALA A 9 17.68 0.70 -14.64
C ALA A 9 16.18 1.03 -14.43
N PRO A 10 15.27 0.09 -14.74
CA PRO A 10 13.83 0.35 -14.67
C PRO A 10 13.45 0.87 -13.29
N ASP A 11 13.04 2.15 -13.22
CA ASP A 11 12.59 2.83 -12.01
C ASP A 11 11.59 1.94 -11.28
N HIS A 12 12.06 1.26 -10.24
CA HIS A 12 11.32 0.23 -9.54
C HIS A 12 10.23 0.92 -8.71
N PHE A 13 9.01 0.36 -8.72
CA PHE A 13 7.92 0.84 -7.87
C PHE A 13 8.40 0.87 -6.40
N ASN A 14 8.57 2.06 -5.85
CA ASN A 14 9.13 2.25 -4.52
C ASN A 14 8.24 3.18 -3.67
N PRO A 15 7.28 2.61 -2.94
CA PRO A 15 6.41 3.39 -2.08
C PRO A 15 7.14 3.96 -0.84
N ASP A 16 8.27 3.38 -0.44
CA ASP A 16 9.03 3.86 0.72
C ASP A 16 9.59 5.27 0.46
N ASN A 17 10.12 5.49 -0.76
CA ASN A 17 10.61 6.80 -1.19
C ASN A 17 9.52 7.88 -1.11
N LEU A 18 8.31 7.57 -1.58
CA LEU A 18 7.17 8.49 -1.52
C LEU A 18 6.82 8.84 -0.06
N LEU A 19 6.71 7.84 0.81
CA LEU A 19 6.32 8.07 2.21
C LEU A 19 7.40 8.82 2.99
N ASP A 20 8.68 8.48 2.79
CA ASP A 20 9.80 9.18 3.42
C ASP A 20 9.92 10.62 2.94
N PHE A 21 9.68 10.84 1.65
CA PHE A 21 9.63 12.18 1.09
C PHE A 21 8.50 13.01 1.71
N LEU A 22 7.30 12.43 1.87
CA LEU A 22 6.18 13.11 2.53
C LEU A 22 6.46 13.41 4.01
N ILE A 23 7.07 12.48 4.74
CA ILE A 23 7.46 12.70 6.14
C ILE A 23 8.42 13.88 6.26
N LYS A 24 9.44 13.93 5.40
CA LYS A 24 10.40 15.05 5.37
C LYS A 24 9.74 16.37 4.96
N ARG A 25 8.91 16.34 3.92
CA ARG A 25 8.24 17.52 3.37
C ARG A 25 7.28 18.16 4.36
N LEU A 26 6.54 17.35 5.11
CA LEU A 26 5.54 17.79 6.08
C LEU A 26 6.14 18.00 7.50
N GLY A 27 7.45 17.79 7.68
CA GLY A 27 8.11 17.93 8.99
C GLY A 27 7.62 16.91 10.03
N LEU A 28 7.20 15.73 9.59
CA LEU A 28 6.64 14.70 10.46
C LEU A 28 7.74 13.83 11.06
N LYS A 29 7.48 13.29 12.25
CA LYS A 29 8.45 12.46 12.97
C LYS A 29 8.48 11.00 12.47
N ASN A 30 7.33 10.45 12.07
CA ASN A 30 7.18 9.04 11.72
C ASN A 30 5.88 8.75 10.93
N ASP A 31 5.72 7.49 10.55
CA ASP A 31 4.54 6.95 9.85
C ASP A 31 3.22 7.14 10.59
N ALA A 32 3.24 7.09 11.93
CA ALA A 32 2.01 7.30 12.70
C ALA A 32 1.56 8.76 12.65
N ALA A 33 2.50 9.71 12.56
CA ALA A 33 2.17 11.10 12.30
C ALA A 33 1.66 11.27 10.86
N LEU A 34 2.29 10.60 9.88
CA LEU A 34 1.85 10.60 8.49
C LEU A 34 0.43 10.03 8.33
N SER A 35 0.11 8.93 9.01
CA SER A 35 -1.22 8.32 8.91
C SER A 35 -2.31 9.27 9.42
N ARG A 36 -2.03 10.02 10.49
CA ARG A 36 -2.96 11.03 11.02
C ARG A 36 -3.12 12.20 10.06
N ALA A 37 -2.01 12.71 9.51
CA ALA A 37 -2.03 13.82 8.55
C ALA A 37 -2.82 13.45 7.28
N LEU A 38 -2.65 12.21 6.79
CA LEU A 38 -3.37 11.69 5.63
C LEU A 38 -4.77 11.16 5.95
N GLU A 39 -5.24 11.22 7.20
CA GLU A 39 -6.53 10.66 7.64
C GLU A 39 -6.72 9.18 7.28
N VAL A 40 -5.63 8.40 7.34
CA VAL A 40 -5.66 6.95 7.13
C VAL A 40 -5.29 6.19 8.39
N ALA A 41 -5.79 4.97 8.51
CA ALA A 41 -5.41 4.09 9.61
C ALA A 41 -3.91 3.73 9.52
N PRO A 42 -3.17 3.65 10.64
CA PRO A 42 -1.75 3.25 10.65
C PRO A 42 -1.43 1.95 9.88
N PRO A 43 -2.28 0.90 9.90
CA PRO A 43 -2.05 -0.31 9.12
C PRO A 43 -2.00 -0.08 7.61
N VAL A 44 -2.60 0.98 7.08
CA VAL A 44 -2.53 1.33 5.65
C VAL A 44 -1.11 1.70 5.27
N ILE A 45 -0.49 2.60 6.02
CA ILE A 45 0.90 3.04 5.80
C ILE A 45 1.86 1.84 5.92
N SER A 46 1.68 1.03 6.97
CA SER A 46 2.51 -0.18 7.17
C SER A 46 2.39 -1.17 6.00
N LYS A 47 1.17 -1.43 5.50
CA LYS A 47 0.97 -2.33 4.35
C LYS A 47 1.57 -1.75 3.07
N ILE A 48 1.56 -0.44 2.89
CA ILE A 48 2.18 0.23 1.74
C ILE A 48 3.71 0.09 1.79
N ARG A 49 4.34 0.36 2.94
CA ARG A 49 5.79 0.18 3.13
C ARG A 49 6.24 -1.25 2.87
N HIS A 50 5.49 -2.21 3.38
CA HIS A 50 5.77 -3.63 3.14
C HIS A 50 5.29 -4.14 1.78
N ARG A 51 4.86 -3.24 0.87
CA ARG A 51 4.41 -3.56 -0.51
C ARG A 51 3.28 -4.60 -0.55
N ARG A 52 2.50 -4.70 0.53
CA ARG A 52 1.32 -5.56 0.66
C ARG A 52 0.04 -4.87 0.20
N MET A 53 0.10 -3.55 -0.02
CA MET A 53 -1.01 -2.76 -0.54
C MET A 53 -0.47 -1.74 -1.56
N PRO A 54 -1.02 -1.70 -2.79
CA PRO A 54 -0.67 -0.66 -3.75
C PRO A 54 -1.27 0.69 -3.32
N VAL A 55 -0.61 1.79 -3.68
CA VAL A 55 -1.15 3.13 -3.48
C VAL A 55 -2.27 3.38 -4.51
N GLY A 56 -3.50 3.53 -4.03
CA GLY A 56 -4.67 3.82 -4.85
C GLY A 56 -4.81 5.30 -5.23
N ALA A 57 -5.69 5.60 -6.19
CA ALA A 57 -5.95 6.97 -6.65
C ALA A 57 -6.45 7.88 -5.51
N SER A 58 -7.40 7.41 -4.69
CA SER A 58 -7.95 8.18 -3.57
C SER A 58 -6.88 8.57 -2.55
N LEU A 59 -5.92 7.67 -2.28
CA LEU A 59 -4.82 7.97 -1.35
C LEU A 59 -3.83 8.97 -1.95
N LEU A 60 -3.55 8.88 -3.25
CA LEU A 60 -2.72 9.88 -3.94
C LEU A 60 -3.36 11.26 -3.98
N ILE A 61 -4.68 11.34 -4.17
CA ILE A 61 -5.42 12.60 -4.08
C ILE A 61 -5.28 13.17 -2.67
N ARG A 62 -5.44 12.34 -1.64
CA ARG A 62 -5.27 12.80 -0.26
C ARG A 62 -3.84 13.29 0.04
N MET A 63 -2.84 12.59 -0.48
CA MET A 63 -1.44 13.04 -0.39
C MET A 63 -1.22 14.37 -1.09
N HIS A 64 -1.85 14.60 -2.25
CA HIS A 64 -1.80 15.87 -2.98
C HIS A 64 -2.38 17.01 -2.13
N GLU A 65 -3.57 16.82 -1.57
CA GLU A 65 -4.24 17.84 -0.74
C GLU A 65 -3.44 18.23 0.50
N VAL A 66 -2.80 17.26 1.17
CA VAL A 66 -2.09 17.51 2.43
C VAL A 66 -0.69 18.10 2.18
N SER A 67 -0.06 17.81 1.05
CA SER A 67 1.32 18.23 0.76
C SER A 67 1.43 19.38 -0.26
N ASP A 68 0.31 19.79 -0.86
CA ASP A 68 0.22 20.73 -1.98
C ASP A 68 1.12 20.34 -3.17
N LEU A 69 1.40 19.05 -3.33
CA LEU A 69 2.25 18.52 -4.40
C LEU A 69 1.43 18.01 -5.57
N PRO A 70 1.74 18.37 -6.82
CA PRO A 70 0.98 17.89 -7.96
C PRO A 70 1.03 16.36 -8.04
N VAL A 71 -0.07 15.72 -8.44
CA VAL A 71 -0.15 14.25 -8.53
C VAL A 71 0.96 13.65 -9.41
N ALA A 72 1.44 14.39 -10.41
CA ALA A 72 2.58 14.00 -11.24
C ALA A 72 3.90 13.86 -10.44
N GLU A 73 4.13 14.74 -9.46
CA GLU A 73 5.26 14.66 -8.53
C GLU A 73 5.18 13.39 -7.69
N LEU A 74 4.03 13.15 -7.07
CA LEU A 74 3.80 11.99 -6.22
C LEU A 74 4.00 10.69 -6.99
N ARG A 75 3.56 10.62 -8.24
CA ARG A 75 3.79 9.48 -9.13
C ARG A 75 5.27 9.27 -9.46
N ARG A 76 6.03 10.35 -9.65
CA ARG A 76 7.47 10.28 -9.87
C ARG A 76 8.18 9.72 -8.64
N GLN A 77 7.84 10.20 -7.44
CA GLN A 77 8.40 9.69 -6.19
C GLN A 77 8.06 8.21 -5.96
N LEU A 78 6.86 7.78 -6.38
CA LEU A 78 6.41 6.39 -6.32
C LEU A 78 7.13 5.48 -7.33
N GLY A 79 7.75 6.03 -8.38
CA GLY A 79 8.22 5.26 -9.53
C GLY A 79 7.07 4.69 -10.37
N ASP A 80 5.86 5.26 -10.26
CA ASP A 80 4.68 4.74 -10.95
C ASP A 80 4.57 5.32 -12.36
N ARG A 81 5.04 4.57 -13.37
CA ARG A 81 4.90 4.92 -14.79
C ARG A 81 3.56 4.52 -15.42
N ARG A 82 2.60 4.01 -14.64
CA ARG A 82 1.32 3.55 -15.20
C ARG A 82 0.48 4.74 -15.66
N LYS A 83 0.16 4.77 -16.96
CA LYS A 83 -0.70 5.80 -17.57
C LYS A 83 -2.16 5.75 -17.08
N LYS A 84 -2.61 4.61 -16.56
CA LYS A 84 -3.98 4.39 -16.05
C LYS A 84 -3.92 3.83 -14.63
N PHE A 85 -4.76 4.34 -13.74
CA PHE A 85 -4.89 3.80 -12.38
C PHE A 85 -5.48 2.39 -12.44
N ARG A 86 -4.92 1.47 -11.65
CA ARG A 86 -5.55 0.17 -11.43
C ARG A 86 -6.78 0.39 -10.57
N ILE A 87 -7.95 0.42 -11.21
CA ILE A 87 -9.22 0.22 -10.52
C ILE A 87 -9.26 -1.29 -10.25
N SER A 88 -8.69 -1.74 -9.14
CA SER A 88 -8.73 -3.16 -8.78
C SER A 88 -10.12 -3.48 -8.22
N PRO A 89 -10.96 -4.29 -8.88
CA PRO A 89 -12.29 -4.66 -8.36
C PRO A 89 -12.24 -5.62 -7.16
N GLN A 90 -11.04 -6.08 -6.76
CA GLN A 90 -10.84 -7.23 -5.89
C GLN A 90 -10.78 -6.92 -4.38
N GLN A 91 -10.83 -5.65 -3.96
CA GLN A 91 -10.69 -5.28 -2.53
C GLN A 91 -12.02 -5.04 -1.80
N GLY A 92 -13.16 -5.34 -2.44
CA GLY A 92 -14.50 -5.25 -1.83
C GLY A 92 -15.20 -6.59 -1.58
N LEU A 93 -14.59 -7.73 -1.94
CA LEU A 93 -15.18 -9.04 -1.67
C LEU A 93 -14.93 -9.39 -0.19
N PRO A 94 -15.98 -9.71 0.60
CA PRO A 94 -15.81 -10.23 1.94
C PRO A 94 -14.90 -11.45 1.90
N LYS A 95 -13.85 -11.47 2.72
CA LYS A 95 -13.20 -12.73 3.05
C LYS A 95 -14.23 -13.56 3.81
N GLU A 96 -14.77 -14.60 3.18
CA GLU A 96 -15.52 -15.62 3.90
C GLU A 96 -14.64 -16.11 5.05
N LYS A 97 -15.12 -15.91 6.27
CA LYS A 97 -14.47 -16.40 7.48
C LYS A 97 -14.47 -17.92 7.39
N ALA A 98 -13.30 -18.52 7.21
CA ALA A 98 -13.09 -19.92 7.55
C ALA A 98 -12.92 -19.99 9.08
N ASP A 99 -14.03 -20.18 9.80
CA ASP A 99 -14.02 -20.62 11.19
C ASP A 99 -15.24 -21.51 11.40
N GLU A 100 -15.00 -22.82 11.49
CA GLU A 100 -15.68 -23.73 12.42
C GLU A 100 -15.07 -25.13 12.25
N THR A 101 -14.04 -25.40 13.06
CA THR A 101 -13.77 -26.74 13.58
C THR A 101 -14.96 -27.21 14.40
N PRO A 102 -15.46 -28.45 14.23
CA PRO A 102 -16.02 -29.18 15.35
C PRO A 102 -14.93 -30.10 15.92
N SER A 103 -14.37 -29.66 17.04
CA SER A 103 -13.90 -30.58 18.07
C SER A 103 -15.14 -31.29 18.64
N GLY A 104 -15.18 -32.62 18.54
CA GLY A 104 -16.19 -33.46 19.18
C GLY A 104 -15.55 -34.81 19.50
N GLY A 105 -15.12 -34.98 20.75
CA GLY A 105 -14.69 -36.27 21.29
C GLY A 105 -15.84 -37.04 21.94
N SER A 106 -15.59 -38.35 22.15
CA SER A 106 -16.32 -39.32 23.02
C SER A 106 -17.80 -39.58 22.67
N GLU A 107 -18.40 -40.77 22.71
CA GLU A 107 -18.11 -42.05 23.37
C GLU A 107 -19.07 -43.13 22.81
N SER A 108 -18.60 -44.39 22.77
CA SER A 108 -19.29 -45.69 22.91
C SER A 108 -20.83 -45.83 22.76
N ASN A 109 -21.30 -46.80 21.95
CA ASN A 109 -21.86 -48.11 22.39
C ASN A 109 -22.85 -48.75 21.38
N GLY A 110 -22.71 -50.05 21.10
CA GLY A 110 -23.81 -51.05 21.10
C GLY A 110 -24.73 -51.28 19.87
N GLN A 111 -24.79 -52.57 19.47
CA GLN A 111 -25.84 -53.30 18.72
C GLN A 111 -25.97 -53.00 17.20
N GLU A 112 -26.07 -53.99 16.31
CA GLU A 112 -26.75 -55.31 16.36
C GLU A 112 -25.97 -56.41 15.62
#